data_AF-A0A838K9N1-F1
#
_entry.id   AF-A0A838K9N1-F1
#
_cell.length_a   1.000
_cell.length_b   1.000
_cell.length_c   1.000
_cell.angle_alpha   90.00
_cell.angle_beta   90.00
_cell.angle_gamma   90.00
#
_symmetry.space_group_name_H-M   'P 1'
#
loop_
_entity.id
_entity.type
_entity.pdbx_description
1 polymer ?
#
loop_
_entity_poly.entity_id
_entity_poly.type
_entity_poly.pdbx_seq_one_letter_code
_entity_poly.pdbx_strand_id
1 'polypeptide(L)'
;RELLERRPAGDAGHPFRAGDGWRTSADPAPARVLLRADGQTRFVAGAERRDPAVGVHLTAAGVEVAYQGQVHLLERPDALGAAARHQDTTERDVTAPMPGTVLAVHVAEADTVDAGAALGVLEAMKMELTLTAPFAGTVVDVAVVAGQQVPIGQVLFSVDPLGDAGEV
;
A
#
# COMPACT_ATOMS: atom_id res chain seq x y z
N ARG A 1 15.01 32.09 -28.62
CA ARG A 1 13.73 31.37 -28.83
C ARG A 1 13.98 30.42 -30.00
N GLU A 2 14.61 29.28 -29.71
CA GLU A 2 14.80 28.20 -30.69
C GLU A 2 13.76 27.14 -30.34
N LEU A 3 12.81 26.94 -31.24
CA LEU A 3 11.80 25.90 -31.12
C LEU A 3 12.52 24.57 -31.37
N LEU A 4 12.59 23.74 -30.33
CA LEU A 4 12.98 22.33 -30.45
C LEU A 4 11.97 21.63 -31.37
N GLU A 5 12.31 21.54 -32.65
CA GLU A 5 11.55 20.76 -33.63
C GLU A 5 11.52 19.30 -33.19
N ARG A 6 10.30 18.77 -32.96
CA ARG A 6 10.09 17.35 -32.66
C ARG A 6 10.54 16.53 -33.86
N ARG A 7 11.62 15.75 -33.70
CA ARG A 7 12.06 14.76 -34.69
C ARG A 7 11.01 13.66 -34.88
N PRO A 8 10.87 13.09 -36.09
CA PRO A 8 9.86 12.09 -36.40
C PRO A 8 10.02 10.81 -35.56
N ALA A 9 8.88 10.19 -35.28
CA ALA A 9 8.73 9.00 -34.43
C ALA A 9 9.68 7.87 -34.83
N GLY A 10 10.39 7.35 -33.83
CA GLY A 10 11.42 6.32 -33.99
C GLY A 10 10.86 4.94 -34.27
N ASP A 11 11.63 4.19 -35.05
CA ASP A 11 11.49 2.77 -35.40
C ASP A 11 11.15 1.87 -34.19
N ALA A 12 10.03 1.15 -34.29
CA ALA A 12 9.45 0.29 -33.26
C ALA A 12 10.35 -0.90 -32.86
N GLY A 13 11.41 -1.20 -33.62
CA GLY A 13 12.33 -2.31 -33.35
C GLY A 13 13.55 -1.97 -32.48
N HIS A 14 13.80 -0.70 -32.14
CA HIS A 14 15.04 -0.32 -31.48
C HIS A 14 14.94 -0.45 -29.93
N PRO A 15 15.82 -1.25 -29.27
CA PRO A 15 15.70 -1.55 -27.83
C PRO A 15 15.85 -0.31 -26.92
N PHE A 16 16.44 0.77 -27.45
CA PHE A 16 16.57 2.05 -26.76
C PHE A 16 15.58 3.14 -27.20
N ARG A 17 14.67 2.83 -28.15
CA ARG A 17 13.63 3.78 -28.61
C ARG A 17 12.21 3.22 -28.56
N ALA A 18 12.05 1.94 -28.19
CA ALA A 18 10.74 1.33 -28.01
C ALA A 18 9.95 2.06 -26.89
N GLY A 19 8.72 2.48 -27.23
CA GLY A 19 7.73 2.98 -26.29
C GLY A 19 6.96 1.82 -25.63
N ASP A 20 7.67 0.99 -24.87
CA ASP A 20 7.12 -0.20 -24.19
C ASP A 20 6.63 0.08 -22.76
N GLY A 21 6.84 1.32 -22.28
CA GLY A 21 6.39 1.77 -20.97
C GLY A 21 7.43 1.68 -19.87
N TRP A 22 8.66 1.22 -20.17
CA TRP A 22 9.74 1.08 -19.20
C TRP A 22 10.75 2.24 -19.20
N ARG A 23 10.54 3.26 -20.05
CA ARG A 23 11.44 4.42 -20.18
C ARG A 23 10.75 5.73 -19.84
N THR A 24 11.29 6.44 -18.85
CA THR A 24 10.79 7.75 -18.40
C THR A 24 10.97 8.87 -19.43
N SER A 25 11.90 8.71 -20.39
CA SER A 25 12.24 9.70 -21.41
C SER A 25 11.68 9.41 -22.81
N ALA A 26 10.88 8.35 -22.97
CA ALA A 26 10.25 8.01 -24.24
C ALA A 26 8.83 8.59 -24.34
N ASP A 27 8.24 8.58 -25.54
CA ASP A 27 6.81 8.86 -25.68
C ASP A 27 6.02 7.90 -24.79
N PRO A 28 4.98 8.36 -24.06
CA PRO A 28 4.22 7.52 -23.15
C PRO A 28 3.67 6.30 -23.88
N ALA A 29 4.03 5.11 -23.42
CA ALA A 29 3.36 3.90 -23.85
C ALA A 29 1.90 3.96 -23.40
N PRO A 30 0.95 3.44 -24.19
CA PRO A 30 -0.43 3.32 -23.74
C PRO A 30 -0.44 2.50 -22.45
N ALA A 31 -1.03 3.05 -21.39
CA ALA A 31 -1.25 2.31 -20.16
C ALA A 31 -1.96 0.99 -20.50
N ARG A 32 -1.59 -0.09 -19.83
CA ARG A 32 -2.22 -1.41 -19.98
C ARG A 32 -2.75 -1.82 -18.62
N VAL A 33 -4.07 -1.92 -18.50
CA VAL A 33 -4.71 -2.47 -17.30
C VAL A 33 -5.03 -3.93 -17.60
N LEU A 34 -4.60 -4.83 -16.72
CA LEU A 34 -4.98 -6.24 -16.78
C LEU A 34 -6.03 -6.48 -15.72
N LEU A 35 -7.25 -6.80 -16.13
CA LEU A 35 -8.29 -7.24 -15.21
C LEU A 35 -8.27 -8.76 -15.16
N ARG A 36 -8.04 -9.34 -13.98
CA ARG A 36 -8.24 -10.77 -13.76
C ARG A 36 -9.47 -10.98 -12.89
N ALA A 37 -10.51 -11.60 -13.45
CA ALA A 37 -11.76 -11.91 -12.77
C ALA A 37 -12.22 -13.30 -13.22
N ASP A 38 -12.79 -14.10 -12.32
CA ASP A 38 -13.33 -15.45 -12.62
C ASP A 38 -12.32 -16.40 -13.31
N GLY A 39 -11.02 -16.27 -12.96
CA GLY A 39 -9.94 -17.05 -13.60
C GLY A 39 -9.59 -16.59 -15.03
N GLN A 40 -10.29 -15.61 -15.59
CA GLN A 40 -10.02 -15.03 -16.91
C GLN A 40 -9.19 -13.76 -16.77
N THR A 41 -8.20 -13.59 -17.65
CA THR A 41 -7.43 -12.34 -17.76
C THR A 41 -7.93 -11.56 -18.98
N ARG A 42 -8.43 -10.35 -18.76
CA ARG A 42 -8.88 -9.41 -19.79
C ARG A 42 -7.93 -8.22 -19.86
N PHE A 43 -7.54 -7.84 -21.08
CA PHE A 43 -6.76 -6.64 -21.32
C PHE A 43 -7.71 -5.45 -21.44
N VAL A 44 -7.50 -4.44 -20.61
CA VAL A 44 -8.36 -3.26 -20.53
C VAL A 44 -7.54 -1.98 -20.47
N ALA A 45 -6.53 -1.86 -21.33
CA ALA A 45 -6.21 -0.57 -21.93
C ALA A 45 -5.34 -0.75 -23.19
N GLY A 46 -5.64 0.04 -24.22
CA GLY A 46 -4.93 0.07 -25.50
C GLY A 46 -5.30 -1.00 -26.55
N ALA A 47 -6.34 -1.80 -26.34
CA ALA A 47 -6.74 -2.82 -27.32
C ALA A 47 -7.88 -2.32 -28.23
N GLU A 48 -7.71 -2.49 -29.53
CA GLU A 48 -8.66 -2.22 -30.63
C GLU A 48 -10.03 -2.95 -30.50
N ARG A 49 -10.31 -3.59 -29.37
CA ARG A 49 -11.58 -4.25 -29.09
C ARG A 49 -12.13 -3.75 -27.76
N ARG A 50 -13.06 -2.80 -27.84
CA ARG A 50 -14.01 -2.52 -26.76
C ARG A 50 -14.81 -3.79 -26.49
N ASP A 51 -14.59 -4.43 -25.35
CA ASP A 51 -15.59 -5.32 -24.78
C ASP A 51 -16.71 -4.41 -24.22
N PRO A 52 -17.94 -4.44 -24.76
CA PRO A 52 -19.03 -3.60 -24.25
C PRO A 52 -19.42 -3.94 -22.80
N ALA A 53 -18.98 -5.09 -22.27
CA ALA A 53 -19.22 -5.50 -20.89
C ALA A 53 -18.17 -4.96 -19.89
N VAL A 54 -17.10 -4.32 -20.36
CA VAL A 54 -16.03 -3.78 -19.50
C VAL A 54 -15.68 -2.34 -19.89
N GLY A 55 -15.99 -1.38 -19.01
CA GLY A 55 -15.54 0.01 -19.13
C GLY A 55 -14.37 0.27 -18.19
N VAL A 56 -13.35 1.00 -18.64
CA VAL A 56 -12.28 1.49 -17.74
C VAL A 56 -12.10 2.98 -17.93
N HIS A 57 -12.13 3.71 -16.83
CA HIS A 57 -11.93 5.15 -16.79
C HIS A 57 -10.74 5.45 -15.86
N LEU A 58 -9.72 6.11 -16.39
CA LEU A 58 -8.59 6.59 -15.59
C LEU A 58 -8.97 7.96 -15.03
N THR A 59 -9.08 8.06 -13.70
CA THR A 59 -9.36 9.32 -13.01
C THR A 59 -8.13 9.80 -12.25
N ALA A 60 -8.18 11.02 -11.70
CA ALA A 60 -7.13 11.50 -10.81
C ALA A 60 -7.04 10.66 -9.52
N ALA A 61 -8.16 10.11 -9.07
CA ALA A 61 -8.28 9.33 -7.83
C ALA A 61 -7.87 7.86 -8.00
N GLY A 62 -7.94 7.30 -9.22
CA GLY A 62 -7.61 5.89 -9.44
C GLY A 62 -8.07 5.37 -10.80
N VAL A 63 -8.38 4.08 -10.85
CA VAL A 63 -8.87 3.38 -12.04
C VAL A 63 -10.29 2.90 -11.74
N GLU A 64 -11.28 3.50 -12.39
CA GLU A 64 -12.66 3.00 -12.33
C GLU A 64 -12.84 1.89 -13.36
N VAL A 65 -13.38 0.76 -12.94
CA VAL A 65 -13.66 -0.41 -13.77
C VAL A 65 -15.16 -0.71 -13.69
N ALA A 66 -15.88 -0.49 -14.78
CA ALA A 66 -17.26 -0.93 -14.95
C ALA A 66 -17.27 -2.38 -15.46
N TYR A 67 -17.85 -3.32 -14.71
CA TYR A 67 -17.98 -4.73 -15.10
C TYR A 67 -19.35 -5.27 -14.67
N GLN A 68 -20.06 -5.96 -15.57
CA GLN A 68 -21.40 -6.52 -15.32
C GLN A 68 -22.43 -5.51 -14.75
N GLY A 69 -22.29 -4.23 -15.11
CA GLY A 69 -23.18 -3.16 -14.63
C GLY A 69 -22.82 -2.57 -13.27
N GLN A 70 -21.74 -3.04 -12.62
CA GLN A 70 -21.19 -2.45 -11.40
C GLN A 70 -19.94 -1.63 -11.72
N VAL A 71 -19.68 -0.59 -10.95
CA VAL A 71 -18.46 0.24 -11.04
C VAL A 71 -17.60 -0.02 -9.82
N HIS A 72 -16.35 -0.38 -10.04
CA HIS A 72 -15.34 -0.62 -9.01
C HIS A 72 -14.25 0.44 -9.11
N LEU A 73 -13.94 1.13 -8.02
CA LEU A 73 -12.80 2.04 -7.95
C LEU A 73 -11.58 1.26 -7.45
N LEU A 74 -10.54 1.18 -8.27
CA LEU A 74 -9.24 0.65 -7.90
C LEU A 74 -8.31 1.83 -7.63
N GLU A 75 -7.99 2.05 -6.36
CA GLU A 75 -6.96 2.99 -5.97
C GLU A 75 -5.59 2.43 -6.34
N ARG A 76 -4.65 3.30 -6.74
CA ARG A 76 -3.27 2.87 -6.95
C ARG A 76 -2.70 2.46 -5.59
N PRO A 77 -2.19 1.23 -5.42
CA PRO A 77 -1.52 0.86 -4.20
C PRO A 77 -0.35 1.82 -3.97
N ASP A 78 -0.45 2.64 -2.94
CA ASP A 78 0.70 3.36 -2.42
C ASP A 78 1.60 2.33 -1.75
N ALA A 79 2.60 1.83 -2.47
CA ALA A 79 3.48 0.77 -1.98
C ALA A 79 4.21 1.15 -0.67
N LEU A 80 4.39 2.45 -0.41
CA LEU A 80 4.98 2.95 0.83
C LEU A 80 3.95 2.98 1.96
N GLY A 81 2.73 3.45 1.66
CA GLY A 81 1.64 3.51 2.63
C GLY A 81 0.97 2.17 2.93
N ALA A 82 0.98 1.20 2.01
CA ALA A 82 0.39 -0.12 2.18
C ALA A 82 1.18 -1.03 3.12
N ALA A 83 2.51 -0.81 3.23
CA ALA A 83 3.35 -1.48 4.22
C ALA A 83 3.09 -0.94 5.64
N ALA A 84 2.72 0.33 5.77
CA ALA A 84 2.31 0.93 7.04
C ALA A 84 0.86 0.61 7.43
N ARG A 85 0.01 0.26 6.45
CA ARG A 85 -1.43 -0.03 6.64
C ARG A 85 -1.79 -1.52 6.68
N HIS A 86 -0.82 -2.43 6.63
CA HIS A 86 -1.04 -3.87 6.85
C HIS A 86 -1.12 -4.20 8.35
N GLN A 87 -1.89 -3.40 9.07
CA GLN A 87 -2.45 -3.77 10.37
C GLN A 87 -3.94 -3.54 10.16
N ASP A 88 -4.68 -4.64 9.99
CA ASP A 88 -6.13 -4.54 9.95
C ASP A 88 -6.55 -3.77 11.20
N THR A 89 -7.40 -2.76 11.09
CA THR A 89 -7.77 -1.87 12.21
C THR A 89 -8.53 -2.60 13.32
N THR A 90 -8.68 -3.92 13.22
CA THR A 90 -9.27 -4.83 14.20
C THR A 90 -8.26 -5.81 14.80
N GLU A 91 -7.01 -5.81 14.33
CA GLU A 91 -5.96 -6.66 14.88
C GLU A 91 -5.46 -6.09 16.20
N ARG A 92 -5.71 -6.84 17.28
CA ARG A 92 -5.24 -6.57 18.64
C ARG A 92 -3.71 -6.52 18.72
N ASP A 93 -3.04 -7.31 17.91
CA ASP A 93 -1.60 -7.53 18.02
C ASP A 93 -0.82 -6.69 17.01
N VAL A 94 0.08 -5.86 17.52
CA VAL A 94 1.04 -5.09 16.75
C VAL A 94 2.28 -5.94 16.56
N THR A 95 2.48 -6.44 15.34
CA THR A 95 3.61 -7.30 14.99
C THR A 95 4.73 -6.54 14.30
N ALA A 96 5.94 -7.10 14.31
CA ALA A 96 7.09 -6.58 13.58
C ALA A 96 6.86 -6.72 12.04
N PRO A 97 6.70 -5.63 11.28
CA PRO A 97 6.44 -5.71 9.84
C PRO A 97 7.68 -6.14 9.05
N MET A 98 8.87 -6.01 9.66
CA MET A 98 10.14 -6.42 9.09
C MET A 98 11.10 -6.83 10.23
N PRO A 99 12.11 -7.68 9.97
CA PRO A 99 13.08 -8.05 10.98
C PRO A 99 13.93 -6.83 11.34
N GLY A 100 14.14 -6.57 12.62
CA GLY A 100 14.80 -5.34 13.08
C GLY A 100 15.19 -5.36 14.55
N THR A 101 15.61 -4.20 15.06
CA THR A 101 15.97 -3.98 16.46
C THR A 101 15.02 -2.97 17.08
N VAL A 102 14.45 -3.28 18.24
CA VAL A 102 13.61 -2.33 18.99
C VAL A 102 14.51 -1.23 19.56
N LEU A 103 14.33 0.02 19.13
CA LEU A 103 15.10 1.16 19.66
C LEU A 103 14.50 1.71 20.95
N ALA A 104 13.17 1.77 21.01
CA ALA A 104 12.45 2.33 22.14
C ALA A 104 11.10 1.66 22.33
N VAL A 105 10.67 1.62 23.59
CA VAL A 105 9.33 1.23 24.03
C VAL A 105 8.77 2.44 24.77
N HIS A 106 7.61 2.94 24.34
CA HIS A 106 7.01 4.18 24.84
C HIS A 106 5.80 3.96 25.77
N VAL A 107 5.36 2.72 25.90
CA VAL A 107 4.19 2.33 26.70
C VAL A 107 4.53 1.20 27.67
N ALA A 108 3.71 1.07 28.71
CA ALA A 108 3.70 -0.05 29.63
C ALA A 108 2.35 -0.79 29.56
N GLU A 109 2.32 -2.01 30.11
CA GLU A 109 1.06 -2.71 30.35
C GLU A 109 0.11 -1.85 31.20
N ALA A 110 -1.18 -1.94 30.90
CA ALA A 110 -2.29 -1.15 31.44
C ALA A 110 -2.35 0.33 31.02
N ASP A 111 -1.42 0.82 30.18
CA ASP A 111 -1.53 2.17 29.62
C ASP A 111 -2.74 2.29 28.68
N THR A 112 -3.42 3.43 28.73
CA THR A 112 -4.47 3.78 27.77
C THR A 112 -3.87 4.60 26.64
N VAL A 113 -4.16 4.23 25.40
CA VAL A 113 -3.60 4.84 24.20
C VAL A 113 -4.71 5.23 23.21
N ASP A 114 -4.51 6.34 22.50
CA ASP A 114 -5.37 6.74 21.40
C ASP A 114 -5.00 6.00 20.10
N ALA A 115 -5.92 5.95 19.14
CA ALA A 115 -5.62 5.45 17.80
C ALA A 115 -4.47 6.27 17.17
N GLY A 116 -3.46 5.58 16.64
CA GLY A 116 -2.26 6.19 16.08
C GLY A 116 -1.21 6.63 17.10
N ALA A 117 -1.43 6.42 18.40
CA ALA A 117 -0.43 6.72 19.43
C ALA A 117 0.83 5.85 19.25
N ALA A 118 2.01 6.43 19.47
CA ALA A 118 3.28 5.72 19.33
C ALA A 118 3.50 4.73 20.49
N LEU A 119 3.65 3.45 20.16
CA LEU A 119 3.92 2.36 21.13
C LEU A 119 5.42 2.11 21.29
N GLY A 120 6.19 2.29 20.22
CA GLY A 120 7.63 2.07 20.20
C GLY A 120 8.25 2.39 18.85
N VAL A 121 9.56 2.17 18.74
CA VAL A 121 10.32 2.39 17.51
C VAL A 121 11.12 1.15 17.16
N LEU A 122 11.02 0.70 15.92
CA LEU A 122 11.79 -0.38 15.34
C LEU A 122 12.79 0.18 14.33
N GLU A 123 14.07 -0.19 14.44
CA GLU A 123 15.06 0.04 13.41
C GLU A 123 15.13 -1.18 12.49
N ALA A 124 15.00 -0.98 11.18
CA ALA A 124 15.58 -1.91 10.23
C ALA A 124 16.08 -1.21 8.99
N MET A 125 17.08 -1.83 8.34
CA MET A 125 17.69 -1.30 7.12
C MET A 125 18.19 0.15 7.26
N LYS A 126 18.69 0.52 8.46
CA LYS A 126 19.17 1.87 8.83
C LYS A 126 18.07 2.94 8.87
N MET A 127 16.80 2.52 8.91
CA MET A 127 15.65 3.39 9.01
C MET A 127 14.84 3.04 10.24
N GLU A 128 14.25 4.07 10.81
CA GLU A 128 13.39 3.97 11.98
C GLU A 128 11.93 3.91 11.53
N LEU A 129 11.16 3.04 12.14
CA LEU A 129 9.72 2.89 11.97
C LEU A 129 9.05 3.03 13.32
N THR A 130 8.21 4.06 13.47
CA THR A 130 7.33 4.19 14.63
C THR A 130 6.21 3.17 14.51
N LEU A 131 6.05 2.34 15.54
CA LEU A 131 4.95 1.41 15.69
C LEU A 131 3.82 2.13 16.43
N THR A 132 2.63 2.15 15.84
CA THR A 132 1.48 2.90 16.37
C THR A 132 0.33 1.99 16.75
N ALA A 133 -0.50 2.41 17.71
CA ALA A 133 -1.72 1.71 18.06
C ALA A 133 -2.73 1.74 16.89
N PRO A 134 -3.30 0.59 16.48
CA PRO A 134 -4.26 0.53 15.38
C PRO A 134 -5.61 1.18 15.71
N PHE A 135 -5.96 1.24 17.00
CA PHE A 135 -7.19 1.84 17.54
C PHE A 135 -6.96 2.34 18.97
N ALA A 136 -7.91 3.10 19.50
CA ALA A 136 -7.90 3.53 20.90
C ALA A 136 -8.20 2.35 21.84
N GLY A 137 -7.43 2.19 22.90
CA GLY A 137 -7.50 0.99 23.72
C GLY A 137 -6.56 0.97 24.91
N THR A 138 -6.46 -0.19 25.55
CA THR A 138 -5.57 -0.44 26.67
C THR A 138 -4.48 -1.42 26.25
N VAL A 139 -3.22 -1.08 26.51
CA VAL A 139 -2.08 -1.97 26.29
C VAL A 139 -2.17 -3.11 27.30
N VAL A 140 -2.24 -4.33 26.80
CA VAL A 140 -2.44 -5.53 27.63
C VAL A 140 -1.20 -6.43 27.69
N ASP A 141 -0.27 -6.26 26.75
CA ASP A 141 1.03 -6.93 26.76
C ASP A 141 2.09 -6.09 26.04
N VAL A 142 3.31 -6.13 26.57
CA VAL A 142 4.52 -5.54 25.96
C VAL A 142 5.60 -6.62 25.93
N ALA A 143 5.66 -7.36 24.83
CA ALA A 143 6.47 -8.57 24.70
C ALA A 143 7.95 -8.32 24.37
N VAL A 144 8.41 -7.05 24.40
CA VAL A 144 9.74 -6.65 23.94
C VAL A 144 10.38 -5.57 24.81
N VAL A 145 11.71 -5.50 24.74
CA VAL A 145 12.51 -4.46 25.38
C VAL A 145 13.40 -3.73 24.38
N ALA A 146 13.80 -2.50 24.70
CA ALA A 146 14.76 -1.75 23.89
C ALA A 146 16.10 -2.51 23.76
N GLY A 147 16.67 -2.50 22.56
CA GLY A 147 17.86 -3.25 22.16
C GLY A 147 17.58 -4.68 21.67
N GLN A 148 16.37 -5.20 21.81
CA GLN A 148 16.03 -6.55 21.38
C GLN A 148 15.92 -6.68 19.86
N GLN A 149 16.53 -7.71 19.28
CA GLN A 149 16.29 -8.10 17.88
C GLN A 149 15.01 -8.93 17.78
N VAL A 150 14.21 -8.62 16.76
CA VAL A 150 12.94 -9.29 16.49
C VAL A 150 12.87 -9.75 15.02
N PRO A 151 12.38 -10.96 14.72
CA PRO A 151 12.09 -11.40 13.37
C PRO A 151 10.77 -10.79 12.87
N ILE A 152 10.52 -10.91 11.57
CA ILE A 152 9.24 -10.52 10.98
C ILE A 152 8.08 -11.31 11.60
N GLY A 153 6.95 -10.63 11.82
CA GLY A 153 5.71 -11.21 12.32
C GLY A 153 5.70 -11.51 13.82
N GLN A 154 6.80 -11.27 14.56
CA GLN A 154 6.77 -11.40 16.02
C GLN A 154 5.82 -10.35 16.62
N VAL A 155 4.94 -10.76 17.54
CA VAL A 155 4.11 -9.87 18.33
C VAL A 155 4.97 -9.03 19.26
N LEU A 156 4.76 -7.71 19.25
CA LEU A 156 5.52 -6.74 20.03
C LEU A 156 4.67 -6.10 21.12
N PHE A 157 3.44 -5.74 20.77
CA PHE A 157 2.45 -5.14 21.66
C PHE A 157 1.09 -5.76 21.38
N SER A 158 0.27 -5.88 22.42
CA SER A 158 -1.15 -6.19 22.28
C SER A 158 -1.98 -5.07 22.88
N VAL A 159 -2.98 -4.58 22.14
CA VAL A 159 -3.87 -3.50 22.55
C VAL A 159 -5.30 -3.99 22.48
N ASP A 160 -6.00 -4.04 23.62
CA ASP A 160 -7.43 -4.33 23.63
C ASP A 160 -8.23 -3.05 23.36
N PRO A 161 -9.21 -3.09 22.45
CA PRO A 161 -10.02 -1.91 22.16
C PRO A 161 -10.76 -1.47 23.42
N LEU A 162 -10.89 -0.16 23.60
CA LEU A 162 -11.79 0.37 24.62
C LEU A 162 -13.18 -0.17 24.27
N GLY A 163 -13.66 -1.14 25.06
CA GLY A 163 -14.92 -1.82 24.75
C GLY A 163 -16.00 -0.78 24.49
N ASP A 164 -16.71 -0.92 23.37
CA ASP A 164 -17.95 -0.18 23.17
C ASP A 164 -18.80 -0.47 24.40
N ALA A 165 -19.01 0.55 25.24
CA ALA A 165 -20.12 0.53 26.18
C ALA A 165 -21.35 0.40 25.29
N GLY A 166 -21.78 -0.85 25.09
CA GLY A 166 -22.85 -1.21 24.17
C GLY A 166 -24.02 -0.29 24.41
N GLU A 167 -24.37 0.46 23.37
CA GLU A 167 -25.63 1.18 23.32
C GLU A 167 -26.73 0.10 23.37
N VAL A 168 -27.36 0.01 24.54
CA VAL A 168 -28.55 -0.82 24.82
C VAL A 168 -29.82 -0.16 24.32
#